data_AF-A0A3M1IWW9-F1
#
_entry.id   AF-A0A3M1IWW9-F1
#
_cell.length_a   1.000
_cell.length_b   1.000
_cell.length_c   1.000
_cell.angle_alpha   90.00
_cell.angle_beta   90.00
_cell.angle_gamma   90.00
#
_symmetry.space_group_name_H-M   'P 1'
#
loop_
_entity.id
_entity.type
_entity.pdbx_description
1 polymer ?
#
loop_
_entity_poly.entity_id
_entity_poly.type
_entity_poly.pdbx_seq_one_letter_code
_entity_poly.pdbx_strand_id
1 'polypeptide(L)'
;MGNRRVPVLFLERTPMNLSPSEAAVLRGLAAGGTLKIHRHLDGRKICKFYPLDGPSQELPRAVVERLKTRGLIDSNKKFPAATYLLTQAGKRAAESLSGGPVYPLAAKN
;
A
#
# COMPACT_ATOMS: atom_id res chain seq x y z
N MET A 1 -24.63 11.43 40.52
CA MET A 1 -24.08 12.37 39.52
C MET A 1 -22.58 12.14 39.43
N GLY A 2 -22.05 11.72 38.30
CA GLY A 2 -20.59 11.54 38.16
C GLY A 2 -20.18 10.67 36.97
N ASN A 3 -20.67 10.99 35.77
CA ASN A 3 -20.21 10.35 34.54
C ASN A 3 -18.72 10.67 34.33
N ARG A 4 -17.84 9.70 34.62
CA ARG A 4 -16.43 9.77 34.22
C ARG A 4 -16.35 9.59 32.70
N ARG A 5 -16.49 10.70 31.97
CA ARG A 5 -16.14 10.78 30.56
C ARG A 5 -14.62 10.62 30.46
N VAL A 6 -14.19 9.44 30.06
CA VAL A 6 -12.82 9.22 29.57
C VAL A 6 -12.59 10.18 28.40
N PRO A 7 -11.55 11.02 28.41
CA PRO A 7 -11.16 11.74 27.21
C PRO A 7 -10.62 10.68 26.24
N VAL A 8 -11.37 10.43 25.17
CA VAL A 8 -10.87 9.70 24.01
C VAL A 8 -9.75 10.58 23.45
N LEU A 9 -8.51 10.25 23.80
CA LEU A 9 -7.32 10.85 23.22
C LEU A 9 -7.47 10.75 21.70
N PHE A 10 -7.70 11.90 21.09
CA PHE A 10 -7.49 12.13 19.66
C PHE A 10 -6.07 11.64 19.39
N LEU A 11 -5.94 10.43 18.85
CA LEU A 11 -4.70 10.02 18.21
C LEU A 11 -4.50 11.02 17.09
N GLU A 12 -3.57 11.95 17.33
CA GLU A 12 -3.05 12.84 16.32
C GLU A 12 -2.80 11.99 15.08
N ARG A 13 -3.50 12.33 13.99
CA ARG A 13 -3.23 11.78 12.67
C ARG A 13 -1.79 12.18 12.36
N THR A 14 -0.82 11.34 12.72
CA THR A 14 0.54 11.49 12.22
C THR A 14 0.40 11.61 10.71
N PRO A 15 0.77 12.73 10.09
CA PRO A 15 0.74 12.82 8.65
C PRO A 15 1.66 11.71 8.16
N MET A 16 1.07 10.67 7.59
CA MET A 16 1.83 9.57 7.03
C MET A 16 2.63 10.19 5.88
N ASN A 17 3.91 10.49 6.14
CA ASN A 17 4.83 10.99 5.14
C ASN A 17 5.15 9.81 4.21
N LEU A 18 4.25 9.60 3.26
CA LEU A 18 4.34 8.58 2.21
C LEU A 18 4.95 9.24 0.99
N SER A 19 5.86 8.53 0.33
CA SER A 19 6.30 8.91 -1.01
C SER A 19 5.08 8.94 -1.96
N PRO A 20 5.07 9.81 -2.99
CA PRO A 20 4.05 9.77 -4.04
C PRO A 20 3.83 8.36 -4.61
N SER A 21 4.90 7.57 -4.73
CA SER A 21 4.84 6.17 -5.18
C SER A 21 4.12 5.26 -4.18
N GLU A 22 4.39 5.42 -2.89
CA GLU A 22 3.77 4.63 -1.82
C GLU A 22 2.27 4.93 -1.73
N ALA A 23 1.91 6.22 -1.81
CA ALA A 23 0.53 6.68 -1.79
C ALA A 23 -0.26 6.17 -3.00
N ALA A 24 0.32 6.21 -4.20
CA ALA A 24 -0.31 5.69 -5.41
C ALA A 24 -0.58 4.17 -5.33
N VAL A 25 0.35 3.39 -4.77
CA VAL A 25 0.15 1.94 -4.57
C VAL A 25 -0.96 1.67 -3.57
N LEU A 26 -1.02 2.39 -2.44
CA LEU A 26 -2.08 2.22 -1.45
C LEU A 26 -3.46 2.57 -2.01
N ARG A 27 -3.57 3.68 -2.76
CA ARG A 27 -4.82 4.05 -3.45
C ARG A 27 -5.22 3.00 -4.48
N GLY A 28 -4.26 2.54 -5.28
CA GLY A 28 -4.50 1.53 -6.31
C GLY A 28 -4.96 0.20 -5.71
N LEU A 29 -4.37 -0.24 -4.61
CA LEU A 29 -4.83 -1.42 -3.87
C LEU A 29 -6.21 -1.22 -3.23
N ALA A 30 -6.51 -0.02 -2.73
CA ALA A 30 -7.83 0.30 -2.17
C ALA A 30 -8.94 0.35 -3.23
N ALA A 31 -8.59 0.74 -4.47
CA ALA A 31 -9.47 0.70 -5.63
C ALA A 31 -9.69 -0.72 -6.19
N GLY A 32 -9.09 -1.76 -5.59
CA GLY A 32 -9.23 -3.15 -6.06
C GLY A 32 -8.07 -3.64 -6.95
N GLY A 33 -7.01 -2.84 -7.12
CA GLY A 33 -5.78 -3.28 -7.76
C GLY A 33 -5.06 -4.36 -6.95
N THR A 34 -4.16 -5.10 -7.60
CA THR A 34 -3.43 -6.23 -7.02
C THR A 34 -1.92 -6.01 -7.12
N LEU A 35 -1.19 -6.23 -6.03
CA LEU A 35 0.27 -6.19 -6.03
C LEU A 35 0.83 -7.61 -5.90
N LYS A 36 1.69 -8.05 -6.82
CA LYS A 36 2.27 -9.40 -6.83
C LYS A 36 3.79 -9.36 -6.84
N ILE A 37 4.41 -10.35 -6.19
CA ILE A 37 5.84 -10.63 -6.37
C ILE A 37 5.99 -11.75 -7.38
N HIS A 38 6.78 -11.45 -8.41
CA HIS A 38 7.28 -12.41 -9.37
C HIS A 38 8.70 -12.76 -8.98
N ARG A 39 9.00 -14.06 -8.91
CA ARG A 39 10.38 -14.54 -8.72
C ARG A 39 10.86 -15.08 -10.06
N HIS A 40 11.91 -14.50 -10.60
CA HIS A 40 12.56 -14.96 -11.81
C HIS A 40 13.44 -16.18 -11.50
N LEU A 41 13.75 -16.96 -12.56
CA LEU A 41 14.56 -18.17 -12.47
C LEU A 41 15.99 -17.89 -11.99
N ASP A 42 16.48 -16.68 -12.22
CA ASP A 42 17.76 -16.15 -11.71
C ASP A 42 17.72 -15.75 -10.21
N GLY A 43 16.56 -15.92 -9.56
CA GLY A 43 16.34 -15.59 -8.16
C GLY A 43 15.97 -14.13 -7.90
N ARG A 44 15.90 -13.27 -8.93
CA ARG A 44 15.47 -11.87 -8.76
C ARG A 44 13.98 -11.81 -8.43
N LYS A 45 13.62 -10.88 -7.54
CA LYS A 45 12.22 -10.61 -7.17
C LYS A 45 11.80 -9.29 -7.80
N ILE A 46 10.82 -9.36 -8.71
CA ILE A 46 10.19 -8.17 -9.29
C ILE A 46 8.82 -7.99 -8.62
N CYS A 47 8.55 -6.77 -8.16
CA CYS A 47 7.24 -6.42 -7.63
C CYS A 47 6.43 -5.77 -8.75
N LYS A 48 5.28 -6.33 -9.08
CA LYS A 48 4.43 -5.84 -10.15
C LYS A 48 3.05 -5.48 -9.62
N PHE A 49 2.66 -4.24 -9.83
CA PHE A 49 1.37 -3.71 -9.49
C PHE A 49 0.43 -3.78 -10.69
N TYR A 50 -0.76 -4.30 -10.45
CA TYR A 50 -1.83 -4.46 -11.42
C TYR A 50 -2.98 -3.54 -10.97
N PRO A 51 -3.07 -2.31 -11.49
CA PRO A 51 -4.22 -1.46 -11.21
C PRO A 51 -5.51 -2.11 -11.74
N LEU A 52 -6.67 -1.67 -11.22
CA LEU A 52 -7.96 -2.10 -11.74
C LEU A 52 -8.16 -1.62 -13.19
N ASP A 53 -7.66 -0.43 -13.50
CA ASP A 53 -7.72 0.19 -14.82
C ASP A 53 -6.30 0.58 -15.27
N GLY A 54 -5.92 0.12 -16.48
CA GLY A 54 -4.63 0.40 -17.08
C GLY A 54 -3.58 -0.73 -17.01
N PRO A 55 -2.37 -0.49 -17.56
CA PRO A 55 -1.34 -1.50 -17.66
C PRO A 55 -0.68 -1.80 -16.31
N SER A 56 -0.23 -3.04 -16.15
CA SER A 56 0.59 -3.44 -15.00
C SER A 56 1.92 -2.70 -14.97
N GLN A 57 2.35 -2.25 -13.79
CA GLN A 57 3.56 -1.45 -13.60
C GLN A 57 4.54 -2.17 -12.67
N GLU A 58 5.82 -2.10 -12.98
CA GLU A 58 6.87 -2.60 -12.09
C GLU A 58 7.19 -1.54 -11.03
N LEU A 59 7.27 -2.00 -9.78
CA LEU A 59 7.57 -1.14 -8.64
C LEU A 59 8.94 -1.45 -8.09
N PRO A 60 9.71 -0.42 -7.69
CA PRO A 60 10.93 -0.63 -6.94
C PRO A 60 10.64 -1.42 -5.68
N ARG A 61 11.43 -2.46 -5.42
CA ARG A 61 11.28 -3.31 -4.23
C ARG A 61 11.29 -2.50 -2.93
N ALA A 62 12.07 -1.42 -2.88
CA ALA A 62 12.16 -0.53 -1.73
C ALA A 62 10.79 0.06 -1.31
N VAL A 63 9.91 0.36 -2.27
CA VAL A 63 8.55 0.88 -2.00
C VAL A 63 7.72 -0.18 -1.28
N VAL A 64 7.75 -1.41 -1.77
CA VAL A 64 7.00 -2.54 -1.20
C VAL A 64 7.52 -2.90 0.20
N GLU A 65 8.85 -2.96 0.37
CA GLU A 65 9.46 -3.24 1.68
C GLU A 65 9.12 -2.15 2.69
N ARG A 66 9.12 -0.86 2.31
CA ARG A 66 8.70 0.24 3.20
C ARG A 66 7.24 0.14 3.62
N LEU A 67 6.33 -0.15 2.69
CA LEU A 67 4.91 -0.35 2.99
C LEU A 67 4.69 -1.55 3.92
N LYS A 68 5.46 -2.62 3.73
CA LYS A 68 5.43 -3.81 4.59
C LYS A 68 5.98 -3.53 5.98
N THR A 69 7.13 -2.84 6.08
CA THR A 69 7.74 -2.44 7.36
C THR A 69 6.83 -1.52 8.16
N ARG A 70 6.07 -0.66 7.50
CA ARG A 70 5.04 0.18 8.12
C ARG A 70 3.74 -0.57 8.46
N GLY A 71 3.66 -1.87 8.16
CA GLY A 71 2.49 -2.70 8.42
C GLY A 71 1.25 -2.31 7.59
N LEU A 72 1.42 -1.61 6.46
CA LEU A 72 0.31 -1.14 5.62
C LEU A 72 -0.12 -2.19 4.61
N ILE A 73 0.81 -3.04 4.19
CA ILE A 73 0.54 -4.20 3.32
C ILE A 73 1.09 -5.47 3.96
N ASP A 74 0.43 -6.59 3.68
CA ASP A 74 0.93 -7.90 4.05
C ASP A 74 0.86 -8.87 2.86
N SER A 75 1.81 -9.79 2.80
CA SER A 75 1.90 -10.79 1.73
C SER A 75 1.12 -12.04 2.12
N ASN A 76 0.17 -12.45 1.28
CA ASN A 76 -0.41 -13.78 1.36
C ASN A 76 0.68 -14.80 1.03
N LYS A 77 1.05 -15.66 1.97
CA LYS A 77 2.14 -16.65 1.86
C LYS A 77 1.77 -17.85 0.97
N LYS A 78 0.98 -17.63 -0.09
CA LYS A 78 0.58 -18.69 -1.03
C LYS A 78 1.59 -18.78 -2.17
N PHE A 79 2.18 -19.97 -2.33
CA PHE A 79 3.03 -20.32 -3.47
C PHE A 79 2.15 -20.54 -4.73
N PRO A 80 2.58 -20.23 -5.97
CA PRO A 80 3.91 -19.78 -6.42
C PRO A 80 4.12 -18.26 -6.47
N ALA A 81 3.09 -17.44 -6.24
CA ALA A 81 3.20 -15.98 -6.27
C ALA A 81 2.58 -15.36 -5.01
N ALA A 82 3.40 -14.60 -4.27
CA ALA A 82 2.93 -13.86 -3.11
C ALA A 82 2.15 -12.62 -3.59
N THR A 83 0.88 -12.55 -3.25
CA THR A 83 0.04 -11.36 -3.46
C THR A 83 0.03 -10.51 -2.19
N TYR A 84 0.25 -9.21 -2.33
CA TYR A 84 0.13 -8.27 -1.22
C TYR A 84 -1.30 -7.72 -1.12
N LEU A 85 -1.79 -7.64 0.10
CA LEU A 85 -3.10 -7.12 0.46
C LEU A 85 -2.94 -5.97 1.46
N LEU A 86 -3.88 -5.02 1.43
CA LEU A 86 -3.94 -3.96 2.44
C LEU A 86 -4.31 -4.54 3.80
N THR A 87 -3.54 -4.17 4.83
CA THR A 87 -3.93 -4.40 6.22
C THR A 87 -5.01 -3.39 6.63
N GLN A 88 -5.58 -3.53 7.83
CA GLN A 88 -6.52 -2.53 8.35
C GLN A 88 -5.86 -1.13 8.46
N ALA A 89 -4.58 -1.07 8.82
CA ALA A 89 -3.82 0.18 8.84
C ALA A 89 -3.62 0.75 7.42
N GLY A 90 -3.32 -0.11 6.44
CA GLY A 90 -3.22 0.28 5.04
C GLY A 90 -4.52 0.83 4.46
N LYS A 91 -5.66 0.23 4.82
CA LYS A 91 -7.00 0.73 4.41
C LYS A 91 -7.26 2.13 4.94
N ARG A 92 -7.04 2.37 6.24
CA ARG A 92 -7.20 3.71 6.85
C ARG A 92 -6.26 4.75 6.24
N ALA A 93 -5.03 4.33 5.92
CA ALA A 93 -4.06 5.18 5.23
C ALA A 93 -4.55 5.53 3.82
N ALA A 94 -5.05 4.56 3.07
CA ALA A 94 -5.60 4.78 1.73
C ALA A 94 -6.83 5.69 1.76
N GLU A 95 -7.76 5.49 2.70
CA GLU A 95 -8.94 6.35 2.90
C GLU A 95 -8.55 7.81 3.18
N SER A 96 -7.51 8.01 4.00
CA SER A 96 -6.97 9.35 4.27
C SER A 96 -6.35 10.00 3.03
N LEU A 97 -5.93 9.21 2.05
CA LEU A 97 -5.36 9.65 0.78
C LEU A 97 -6.42 9.84 -0.31
N SER A 98 -7.58 9.20 -0.26
CA SER A 98 -8.58 9.18 -1.34
C SER A 98 -9.25 10.53 -1.64
N GLY A 99 -8.89 11.60 -0.93
CA GLY A 99 -9.25 12.98 -1.25
C GLY A 99 -8.40 13.66 -2.35
N GLY A 100 -7.63 12.92 -3.16
CA GLY A 100 -6.77 13.54 -4.20
C GLY A 100 -6.53 12.66 -5.43
N PRO A 101 -6.20 13.27 -6.59
CA PRO A 101 -6.16 12.60 -7.89
C PRO A 101 -5.13 11.47 -7.96
N VAL A 102 -5.50 10.37 -8.62
CA VAL A 102 -4.66 9.21 -8.90
C VAL A 102 -3.73 9.57 -10.05
N TYR A 103 -2.43 9.75 -9.77
CA TYR A 103 -1.44 9.88 -10.83
C TYR A 103 -0.94 8.49 -11.24
N PRO A 104 -0.93 8.16 -12.54
CA PRO A 104 -0.17 7.01 -13.00
C PRO A 104 1.30 7.26 -12.64
N LEU A 105 1.90 6.31 -11.92
CA LEU A 105 3.32 6.27 -11.60
C LEU A 105 4.10 6.21 -12.92
N ALA A 106 4.45 7.38 -13.45
CA ALA A 106 5.28 7.49 -14.65
C ALA A 106 6.64 6.85 -14.36
N ALA A 107 6.98 5.86 -15.17
CA ALA A 107 8.28 5.22 -15.19
C ALA A 107 9.36 6.28 -15.41
N LYS A 108 10.30 6.39 -14.48
CA LYS A 108 11.55 7.11 -14.71
C LYS A 108 12.71 6.22 -14.29
N ASN A 109 13.27 5.53 -15.28
CA ASN A 109 14.71 5.43 -15.56
C ASN A 109 14.95 4.37 -16.63
#